data_AF-A0A0F7PA34-F1
#
_entry.id   AF-A0A0F7PA34-F1
#
_cell.length_a   1.000
_cell.length_b   1.000
_cell.length_c   1.000
_cell.angle_alpha   90.00
_cell.angle_beta   90.00
_cell.angle_gamma   90.00
#
_symmetry.space_group_name_H-M   'P 1'
#
loop_
_entity.id
_entity.type
_entity.pdbx_description
1 polymer ?
#
loop_
_entity_poly.entity_id
_entity_poly.type
_entity_poly.pdbx_seq_one_letter_code
_entity_poly.pdbx_strand_id
1 'polypeptide(L)' 'MAVGDLKKIALDETVVKVNGERYWLVAAVDPDTNSIFHFRLDPSRNTALTKMFL' A
#
# COMPACT_ATOMS: atom_id res chain seq x y z
N MET A 1 16.29 -20.39 -19.21
CA MET A 1 16.40 -18.93 -19.03
C MET A 1 15.51 -18.56 -17.87
N ALA A 2 16.08 -18.40 -16.67
CA ALA A 2 15.32 -17.91 -15.53
C ALA A 2 15.01 -16.44 -15.82
N VAL A 3 13.73 -16.11 -15.97
CA VAL A 3 13.31 -14.72 -15.88
C VAL A 3 13.77 -14.28 -14.48
N GLY A 4 14.67 -13.31 -14.40
CA GLY A 4 15.19 -12.83 -13.12
C GLY A 4 14.01 -12.47 -12.21
N ASP A 5 14.13 -12.76 -10.91
CA ASP A 5 13.08 -12.57 -9.91
C ASP A 5 12.30 -11.30 -10.20
N LEU A 6 11.08 -11.46 -10.72
CA LEU A 6 10.20 -10.34 -10.97
C LEU A 6 9.89 -9.77 -9.60
N LYS A 7 10.49 -8.63 -9.23
CA LYS A 7 10.27 -8.02 -7.93
C LYS A 7 8.79 -7.70 -7.80
N LYS A 8 8.09 -8.47 -6.99
CA LYS A 8 6.67 -8.28 -6.72
C LYS A 8 6.52 -7.16 -5.72
N ILE A 9 5.58 -6.26 -5.99
CA ILE A 9 5.14 -5.25 -5.04
C ILE A 9 3.69 -5.60 -4.71
N ALA A 10 3.40 -5.81 -3.44
CA ALA A 10 2.04 -5.99 -2.97
C ALA A 10 1.44 -4.62 -2.62
N LEU A 11 0.14 -4.48 -2.84
CA LEU A 11 -0.62 -3.33 -2.38
C LEU A 11 -1.53 -3.78 -1.25
N ASP A 12 -1.41 -3.16 -0.08
CA ASP A 12 -2.27 -3.42 1.07
C ASP A 12 -3.06 -2.17 1.46
N GLU A 13 -4.29 -2.38 1.93
CA GLU A 13 -5.17 -1.34 2.43
C GLU A 13 -5.67 -1.71 3.82
N THR A 14 -5.41 -0.84 4.79
CA THR A 14 -5.82 -1.06 6.18
C THR A 14 -6.32 0.22 6.83
N VAL A 15 -7.19 0.08 7.83
CA VAL A 15 -7.69 1.23 8.61
C VAL A 15 -6.77 1.42 9.81
N VAL A 16 -6.20 2.62 9.94
CA VAL A 16 -5.38 3.02 11.08
C VAL A 16 -6.01 4.16 11.86
N LYS A 17 -5.58 4.34 13.11
CA LYS A 17 -6.02 5.43 13.97
C LYS A 17 -4.85 6.38 14.22
N VAL A 18 -5.03 7.65 13.87
CA VAL A 18 -4.04 8.71 14.09
C VAL A 18 -4.74 9.84 14.85
N ASN A 19 -4.20 10.22 16.01
CA ASN A 19 -4.75 11.29 16.86
C ASN A 19 -6.25 11.15 17.20
N GLY A 20 -6.75 9.92 17.36
CA GLY A 20 -8.17 9.70 17.66
C GLY A 20 -9.05 9.46 16.45
N GLU A 21 -8.59 9.83 15.25
CA GLU A 21 -9.35 9.75 14.00
C GLU A 21 -8.95 8.54 13.16
N ARG A 22 -9.88 8.03 12.34
CA ARG A 22 -9.65 6.88 11.46
C ARG A 22 -9.21 7.36 10.08
N TYR A 23 -8.17 6.73 9.56
CA TYR A 23 -7.64 6.95 8.22
C TYR A 23 -7.53 5.61 7.49
N TRP A 24 -7.65 5.67 6.17
CA TRP A 24 -7.33 4.57 5.28
C TRP A 24 -5.87 4.69 4.87
N LEU A 25 -5.07 3.72 5.28
CA LEU A 25 -3.69 3.56 4.87
C LEU A 25 -3.66 2.64 3.65
N VAL A 26 -3.12 3.16 2.54
CA VAL A 26 -2.79 2.35 1.36
C VAL A 26 -1.27 2.33 1.23
N ALA A 27 -0.68 1.15 1.23
CA ALA A 27 0.77 0.96 1.20
C ALA A 27 1.22 0.01 0.09
N ALA A 28 2.27 0.41 -0.63
CA ALA A 28 3.03 -0.47 -1.52
C ALA A 28 4.15 -1.11 -0.71
N VAL A 29 4.19 -2.44 -0.67
CA VAL A 29 5.10 -3.21 0.20
C VAL A 29 5.83 -4.31 -0.57
N ASP A 30 7.01 -4.65 -0.07
CA ASP A 30 7.70 -5.88 -0.42
C ASP A 30 6.98 -7.07 0.26
N PRO A 31 6.43 -8.04 -0.48
CA PRO A 31 5.65 -9.13 0.12
C PRO A 31 6.49 -10.09 0.96
N ASP A 32 7.80 -10.15 0.75
CA ASP A 32 8.69 -11.10 1.44
C ASP A 32 9.25 -10.49 2.74
N THR A 33 9.53 -9.19 2.74
CA THR A 33 10.12 -8.48 3.89
C THR A 33 9.15 -7.59 4.66
N ASN A 34 7.93 -7.36 4.14
CA ASN A 34 6.98 -6.34 4.61
C ASN A 34 7.55 -4.91 4.65
N SER A 35 8.62 -4.65 3.89
CA SER A 35 9.19 -3.31 3.78
C SER A 35 8.21 -2.39 3.04
N ILE A 36 7.85 -1.27 3.65
CA ILE A 36 7.00 -0.25 3.03
C ILE A 36 7.85 0.60 2.09
N PHE A 37 7.51 0.60 0.80
CA PHE A 37 8.17 1.47 -0.19
C PHE A 37 7.50 2.85 -0.25
N HIS A 38 6.17 2.87 -0.21
CA HIS A 38 5.37 4.09 -0.25
C HIS A 38 4.05 3.88 0.48
N PHE A 39 3.54 4.91 1.16
CA PHE A 39 2.21 4.85 1.76
C PHE A 39 1.47 6.19 1.65
N ARG A 40 0.14 6.13 1.78
CA ARG A 40 -0.72 7.31 1.85
C ARG A 40 -1.84 7.09 2.86
N LEU A 41 -2.16 8.15 3.60
CA LEU A 41 -3.31 8.22 4.50
C LEU A 41 -4.39 9.10 3.87
N ASP A 42 -5.60 8.58 3.76
CA ASP A 42 -6.77 9.33 3.30
C ASP A 42 -7.88 9.27 4.39
N PRO A 43 -8.53 10.39 4.74
CA PRO A 43 -9.57 10.44 5.79
C PRO A 43 -10.89 9.78 5.37
N SER A 44 -11.09 9.54 4.08
CA SER A 44 -12.26 8.84 3.54
C SER A 44 -11.82 7.71 2.59
N ARG A 45 -12.57 6.61 2.60
CA ARG A 45 -12.34 5.51 1.66
C ARG A 45 -12.88 5.91 0.29
N ASN A 46 -12.01 6.14 -0.68
CA ASN A 46 -12.44 6.30 -2.06
C ASN A 46 -12.11 5.02 -2.85
N THR A 47 -13.09 4.13 -2.98
CA THR A 47 -12.96 2.83 -3.66
C THR A 47 -12.67 2.96 -5.17
N ALA A 48 -12.77 4.17 -5.75
CA ALA A 48 -12.62 4.44 -7.18
C ALA A 48 -11.19 4.81 -7.61
N LEU A 49 -10.17 4.31 -6.91
CA LEU A 49 -8.79 4.62 -7.24
C LEU A 49 -8.02 3.34 -7.53
N THR A 50 -8.03 2.94 -8.81
CA THR A 50 -6.85 2.31 -9.42
C THR A 50 -5.72 3.36 -9.34
N LYS A 51 -5.15 3.56 -8.15
CA LYS A 51 -3.99 4.42 -7.93
C LYS A 51 -2.80 3.65 -8.48
N MET A 52 -2.37 4.01 -9.68
CA MET A 52 -1.06 3.62 -10.18
C MET A 52 -0.03 4.35 -9.31
N PHE A 53 0.66 3.62 -8.44
CA PHE A 53 1.91 4.08 -7.86
C PHE A 53 2.96 3.93 -8.97
N LEU A 54 3.45 5.06 -9.49
CA LEU A 54 4.57 5.09 -10.44
C LEU A 54 5.87 5.34 -9.68
#